data_AF-A0A1F3JYI0-F1
#
_entry.id   AF-A0A1F3JYI0-F1
#
_cell.length_a   1.000
_cell.length_b   1.000
_cell.length_c   1.000
_cell.angle_alpha   90.00
_cell.angle_beta   90.00
_cell.angle_gamma   90.00
#
_symmetry.space_group_name_H-M   'P 1'
#
loop_
_entity.id
_entity.type
_entity.pdbx_description
1 polymer ?
#
loop_
_entity_poly.entity_id
_entity_poly.type
_entity_poly.pdbx_seq_one_letter_code
_entity_poly.pdbx_strand_id
1 'polypeptide(L)'
;MIEHVHTHITGELHQNTKTDIIFILTSITLNLITLAINSGMAEKSRTDSATLAVMFVFILLIIIVNAVAIFGLIKGKQTRIKLINGLISMYKDKNVDKYYDESLLSNYSIRYNLFITVVVCTGIIACTVPFILR
;
A
#
# COMPACT_ATOMS: atom_id res chain seq x y z
N MET A 1 -10.48 -10.35 -31.33
CA MET A 1 -9.87 -9.04 -30.95
C MET A 1 -10.36 -8.53 -29.60
N ILE A 2 -11.67 -8.38 -29.37
CA ILE A 2 -12.22 -7.89 -28.08
C ILE A 2 -11.88 -8.82 -26.91
N GLU A 3 -11.88 -10.13 -27.13
CA GLU A 3 -11.43 -11.12 -26.15
C GLU A 3 -9.96 -10.94 -25.76
N HIS A 4 -9.07 -10.61 -26.70
CA HIS A 4 -7.67 -10.30 -26.38
C HIS A 4 -7.54 -9.04 -25.53
N VAL A 5 -8.35 -8.00 -25.80
CA VAL A 5 -8.36 -6.77 -24.98
C VAL A 5 -8.93 -7.06 -23.60
N HIS A 6 -9.99 -7.85 -23.49
CA HIS A 6 -10.54 -8.29 -22.20
C HIS A 6 -9.49 -9.06 -21.39
N THR A 7 -8.84 -10.06 -21.97
CA THR A 7 -7.78 -10.85 -21.34
C THR A 7 -6.57 -10.00 -20.95
N HIS A 8 -6.21 -9.01 -21.77
CA HIS A 8 -5.14 -8.08 -21.44
C HIS A 8 -5.53 -7.20 -20.23
N ILE A 9 -6.72 -6.61 -20.22
CA ILE A 9 -7.19 -5.77 -19.11
C ILE A 9 -7.31 -6.58 -17.81
N THR A 10 -7.88 -7.79 -17.86
CA THR A 10 -7.99 -8.64 -16.66
C THR A 10 -6.63 -9.12 -16.18
N GLY A 11 -5.69 -9.38 -17.09
CA GLY A 11 -4.29 -9.65 -16.76
C GLY A 11 -3.61 -8.50 -16.03
N GLU A 12 -3.75 -7.26 -16.54
CA GLU A 12 -3.24 -6.04 -15.90
C GLU A 12 -3.86 -5.81 -14.51
N LEU A 13 -5.17 -6.05 -14.35
CA LEU A 13 -5.86 -5.96 -13.05
C LEU A 13 -5.28 -6.96 -12.03
N HIS A 14 -4.97 -8.18 -12.46
CA HIS A 14 -4.36 -9.20 -11.61
C HIS A 14 -2.93 -8.83 -11.21
N GLN A 15 -2.13 -8.37 -12.18
CA GLN A 15 -0.77 -7.91 -11.93
C GLN A 15 -0.74 -6.73 -10.97
N ASN A 16 -1.62 -5.74 -11.18
CA ASN A 16 -1.75 -4.59 -10.29
C ASN A 16 -2.07 -5.02 -8.84
N THR A 17 -3.00 -5.97 -8.65
CA THR A 17 -3.33 -6.51 -7.33
C THR A 17 -2.13 -7.17 -6.64
N LYS A 18 -1.30 -7.94 -7.38
CA LYS A 18 -0.09 -8.54 -6.83
C LYS A 18 0.93 -7.49 -6.37
N THR A 19 1.16 -6.47 -7.19
CA THR A 19 2.08 -5.38 -6.86
C THR A 19 1.61 -4.62 -5.62
N ASP A 20 0.32 -4.35 -5.49
CA ASP A 20 -0.25 -3.68 -4.32
C ASP A 20 -0.06 -4.50 -3.03
N ILE A 21 -0.27 -5.82 -3.09
CA ILE A 21 -0.03 -6.73 -1.96
C ILE A 21 1.43 -6.67 -1.53
N ILE A 22 2.37 -6.68 -2.47
CA ILE A 22 3.81 -6.58 -2.19
C ILE A 22 4.12 -5.26 -1.47
N PHE A 23 3.62 -4.12 -1.98
CA PHE A 23 3.85 -2.83 -1.32
C PHE A 23 3.33 -2.80 0.11
N ILE A 24 2.10 -3.28 0.35
CA ILE A 24 1.48 -3.32 1.67
C ILE A 24 2.28 -4.21 2.61
N LEU A 25 2.58 -5.45 2.19
CA LEU A 25 3.23 -6.44 3.03
C LEU A 25 4.67 -6.02 3.37
N THR A 26 5.42 -5.50 2.40
CA THR A 26 6.78 -5.00 2.63
C THR A 26 6.78 -3.81 3.59
N SER A 27 5.86 -2.86 3.41
CA SER A 27 5.72 -1.69 4.29
C SER A 27 5.39 -2.10 5.73
N ILE A 28 4.36 -2.92 5.93
CA ILE A 28 3.95 -3.38 7.27
C ILE A 28 5.08 -4.17 7.93
N THR A 29 5.70 -5.09 7.19
CA THR A 29 6.81 -5.91 7.72
C THR A 29 7.97 -5.03 8.17
N LEU A 30 8.37 -4.05 7.36
CA LEU A 30 9.42 -3.11 7.71
C LEU A 30 9.05 -2.28 8.94
N ASN A 31 7.82 -1.76 9.00
CA ASN A 31 7.34 -0.98 10.16
C ASN A 31 7.44 -1.79 11.45
N LEU A 32 7.03 -3.07 11.43
CA LEU A 32 7.11 -3.96 12.60
C LEU A 32 8.55 -4.29 12.99
N ILE A 33 9.42 -4.57 12.01
CA ILE A 33 10.85 -4.84 12.25
C ILE A 33 11.52 -3.62 12.89
N THR A 34 11.32 -2.44 12.32
CA THR A 34 11.90 -1.21 12.86
C THR A 34 11.32 -0.87 14.23
N LEU A 35 10.02 -1.08 14.46
CA LEU A 35 9.43 -0.93 15.79
C LEU A 35 10.15 -1.80 16.81
N ALA A 36 10.38 -3.08 16.49
CA ALA A 36 11.08 -4.02 17.38
C ALA A 36 12.52 -3.59 17.65
N ILE A 37 13.28 -3.25 16.61
CA ILE A 37 14.68 -2.81 16.71
C ILE A 37 14.79 -1.52 17.53
N ASN A 38 14.05 -0.48 17.13
CA ASN A 38 14.14 0.83 17.78
C ASN A 38 13.64 0.80 19.22
N SER A 39 12.58 0.01 19.51
CA SER A 39 12.09 -0.16 20.89
C SER A 39 13.12 -0.89 21.76
N GLY A 40 13.78 -1.92 21.23
CA GLY A 40 14.84 -2.64 21.95
C GLY A 40 16.12 -1.80 22.17
N MET A 41 16.35 -0.81 21.31
CA MET A 41 17.50 0.11 21.42
C MET A 41 17.19 1.38 22.25
N ALA A 42 15.93 1.60 22.64
CA ALA A 42 15.46 2.86 23.22
C ALA A 42 16.22 3.25 24.50
N GLU A 43 16.42 2.34 25.44
CA GLU A 43 17.11 2.63 26.71
C GLU A 43 18.57 3.01 26.48
N LYS A 44 19.29 2.26 25.64
CA LYS A 44 20.70 2.51 25.32
C LYS A 44 20.89 3.85 24.58
N SER A 45 19.90 4.28 23.80
CA SER A 45 19.94 5.56 23.07
C SER A 45 19.89 6.81 23.96
N ARG A 46 19.63 6.67 25.26
CA ARG A 46 19.69 7.79 26.22
C ARG A 46 21.13 8.26 26.44
N THR A 47 22.08 7.33 26.47
CA THR A 47 23.49 7.61 26.80
C THR A 47 24.43 7.47 25.61
N ASP A 48 24.05 6.68 24.59
CA ASP A 48 24.88 6.41 23.41
C ASP A 48 24.34 7.13 22.16
N SER A 49 25.07 8.17 21.73
CA SER A 49 24.77 8.95 20.53
C SER A 49 24.79 8.12 19.24
N ALA A 50 25.59 7.05 19.17
CA ALA A 50 25.62 6.18 17.99
C ALA A 50 24.32 5.38 17.86
N THR A 51 23.83 4.82 18.97
CA THR A 51 22.54 4.12 19.04
C THR A 51 21.38 5.05 18.64
N LEU A 52 21.41 6.30 19.10
CA LEU A 52 20.42 7.33 18.69
C LEU A 52 20.45 7.59 17.18
N ALA A 53 21.65 7.76 16.59
CA ALA A 53 21.80 7.99 15.16
C ALA A 53 21.23 6.83 14.32
N VAL A 54 21.48 5.58 14.75
CA VAL A 54 20.93 4.38 14.09
C VAL A 54 19.40 4.38 14.11
N MET A 55 18.77 4.74 15.24
CA MET A 55 17.30 4.84 15.32
C MET A 55 16.73 5.85 14.30
N PHE A 56 17.38 7.01 14.14
CA PHE A 56 16.98 8.01 13.15
C PHE A 56 17.13 7.51 11.71
N VAL A 57 18.18 6.75 11.40
CA VAL A 57 18.37 6.13 10.08
C VAL A 57 17.22 5.16 9.78
N PHE A 58 16.82 4.33 10.75
CA PHE A 58 15.68 3.43 10.59
C PHE A 58 14.35 4.16 10.39
N ILE A 59 14.13 5.28 11.09
CA ILE A 59 12.94 6.11 10.90
C ILE A 59 12.92 6.73 9.50
N LEU A 60 14.06 7.24 9.03
CA LEU A 60 14.17 7.79 7.69
C LEU A 60 13.88 6.74 6.62
N LEU A 61 14.35 5.50 6.83
CA LEU A 61 14.02 4.36 5.98
C LEU A 61 12.51 4.05 5.96
N ILE A 62 11.86 3.98 7.14
CA ILE A 62 10.39 3.83 7.25
C ILE A 62 9.67 4.89 6.44
N ILE A 63 10.07 6.16 6.59
CA ILE A 63 9.39 7.28 5.93
C ILE A 63 9.46 7.11 4.42
N ILE A 64 10.65 6.81 3.88
CA ILE A 64 10.85 6.60 2.45
C ILE A 64 10.02 5.41 1.94
N VAL A 65 10.10 4.26 2.61
CA VAL A 65 9.43 3.04 2.15
C VAL A 65 7.91 3.18 2.22
N ASN A 66 7.37 3.76 3.30
CA ASN A 66 5.94 4.04 3.41
C ASN A 66 5.48 5.05 2.36
N ALA A 67 6.27 6.09 2.08
CA ALA A 67 5.94 7.03 1.00
C ALA A 67 5.85 6.31 -0.35
N VAL A 68 6.83 5.48 -0.69
CA VAL A 68 6.81 4.66 -1.92
C VAL A 68 5.60 3.74 -1.96
N ALA A 69 5.27 3.05 -0.85
CA ALA A 69 4.10 2.18 -0.76
C ALA A 69 2.79 2.96 -0.96
N ILE A 70 2.63 4.12 -0.32
CA ILE A 70 1.45 4.98 -0.47
C ILE A 70 1.30 5.46 -1.92
N PHE A 71 2.38 5.97 -2.52
CA PHE A 71 2.36 6.39 -3.93
C PHE A 71 2.03 5.22 -4.86
N GLY A 72 2.61 4.04 -4.62
CA GLY A 72 2.32 2.81 -5.34
C GLY A 72 0.84 2.45 -5.29
N LEU A 73 0.25 2.44 -4.09
CA LEU A 73 -1.18 2.14 -3.88
C LEU A 73 -2.12 3.18 -4.51
N ILE A 74 -1.77 4.47 -4.42
CA ILE A 74 -2.56 5.53 -5.06
C ILE A 74 -2.54 5.37 -6.59
N LYS A 75 -1.36 5.09 -7.16
CA LYS A 75 -1.23 4.83 -8.61
C LYS A 75 -1.93 3.54 -9.01
N GLY A 76 -1.84 2.49 -8.20
CA GLY A 76 -2.57 1.23 -8.41
C GLY A 76 -4.08 1.43 -8.45
N LYS A 77 -4.62 2.17 -7.46
CA LYS A 77 -6.03 2.58 -7.43
C LYS A 77 -6.45 3.31 -8.71
N GLN A 78 -5.66 4.29 -9.17
CA GLN A 78 -5.95 5.04 -10.39
C GLN A 78 -5.96 4.16 -11.64
N THR A 79 -4.95 3.29 -11.80
CA THR A 79 -4.85 2.36 -12.93
C THR A 79 -6.03 1.39 -12.93
N ARG A 80 -6.35 0.80 -11.76
CA ARG A 80 -7.48 -0.12 -11.62
C ARG A 80 -8.81 0.51 -12.01
N ILE A 81 -9.07 1.75 -11.57
CA ILE A 81 -10.29 2.48 -11.94
C ILE A 81 -10.36 2.67 -13.46
N LYS A 82 -9.26 3.09 -14.10
CA LYS A 82 -9.21 3.27 -15.57
C LYS A 82 -9.49 1.96 -16.31
N LEU A 83 -8.86 0.87 -15.88
CA LEU A 83 -9.02 -0.45 -16.49
C LEU A 83 -10.45 -1.00 -16.34
N ILE A 84 -11.05 -0.89 -15.15
CA ILE A 84 -12.44 -1.34 -14.95
C ILE A 84 -13.42 -0.46 -15.71
N ASN A 85 -13.22 0.86 -15.78
CA ASN A 85 -14.06 1.74 -16.60
C ASN A 85 -13.98 1.36 -18.10
N GLY A 86 -12.79 0.96 -18.56
CA GLY A 86 -12.61 0.40 -19.91
C GLY A 86 -13.38 -0.90 -20.12
N LEU A 87 -13.37 -1.82 -19.13
CA LEU A 87 -14.17 -3.05 -19.16
C LEU A 87 -15.67 -2.78 -19.18
N ILE A 88 -16.17 -1.86 -18.34
CA ILE A 88 -17.59 -1.50 -18.31
C ILE A 88 -18.03 -0.92 -19.64
N SER A 89 -17.21 -0.05 -20.24
CA SER A 89 -17.51 0.51 -21.58
C SER A 89 -17.61 -0.59 -22.63
N MET A 90 -16.66 -1.54 -22.62
CA MET A 90 -16.69 -2.71 -23.50
C MET A 90 -17.92 -3.60 -23.27
N TYR A 91 -18.39 -3.75 -22.03
CA TYR A 91 -19.58 -4.53 -21.71
C TYR A 91 -20.87 -3.84 -22.19
N LYS A 92 -20.94 -2.51 -22.10
CA LYS A 92 -22.04 -1.71 -22.65
C LYS A 92 -22.10 -1.85 -24.18
N ASP A 93 -20.96 -1.75 -24.86
CA ASP A 93 -20.87 -1.94 -26.31
C ASP A 93 -21.35 -3.34 -26.76
N LYS A 94 -21.32 -4.32 -25.85
CA LYS A 94 -21.75 -5.71 -26.09
C LYS A 94 -23.11 -6.06 -25.49
N ASN A 95 -23.83 -5.11 -24.88
CA ASN A 95 -25.12 -5.34 -24.22
C ASN A 95 -25.09 -6.45 -23.15
N VAL A 96 -23.96 -6.58 -22.45
CA VAL A 96 -23.77 -7.54 -21.34
C VAL A 96 -23.56 -6.86 -19.98
N ASP A 97 -23.69 -5.54 -19.93
CA ASP A 97 -23.57 -4.70 -18.73
C ASP A 97 -24.59 -5.05 -17.65
N LYS A 98 -25.77 -5.58 -18.01
CA LYS A 98 -26.78 -6.08 -17.04
C LYS A 98 -26.26 -7.17 -16.08
N TYR A 99 -25.14 -7.82 -16.41
CA TYR A 99 -24.51 -8.84 -15.56
C TYR A 99 -23.43 -8.26 -14.62
N TYR A 100 -23.15 -6.96 -14.70
CA TYR A 100 -22.11 -6.30 -13.92
C TYR A 100 -22.65 -5.08 -13.19
N ASP A 101 -22.57 -5.09 -11.86
CA ASP A 101 -22.96 -3.94 -11.05
C ASP A 101 -21.79 -2.94 -10.92
N GLU A 102 -21.99 -1.73 -11.44
CA GLU A 102 -21.03 -0.63 -11.36
C GLU A 102 -20.73 -0.22 -9.91
N SER A 103 -21.60 -0.52 -8.94
CA SER A 103 -21.39 -0.24 -7.51
C SER A 103 -20.14 -0.94 -6.95
N LEU A 104 -19.71 -2.04 -7.57
CA LEU A 104 -18.49 -2.77 -7.21
C LEU A 104 -17.21 -1.92 -7.36
N LEU A 105 -17.22 -0.90 -8.23
CA LEU A 105 -16.12 0.07 -8.36
C LEU A 105 -15.88 0.87 -7.07
N SER A 106 -16.96 1.26 -6.40
CA SER A 106 -16.88 2.02 -5.14
C SER A 106 -16.18 1.20 -4.05
N ASN A 107 -16.51 -0.09 -3.97
CA ASN A 107 -15.92 -1.01 -2.99
C ASN A 107 -14.39 -1.14 -3.15
N TYR A 108 -13.87 -1.07 -4.39
CA TYR A 108 -12.42 -1.09 -4.59
C TYR A 108 -11.75 0.17 -4.04
N SER A 109 -12.33 1.35 -4.26
CA SER A 109 -11.78 2.59 -3.73
C SER A 109 -11.69 2.61 -2.21
N ILE A 110 -12.68 2.02 -1.53
CA ILE A 110 -12.70 1.87 -0.07
C ILE A 110 -11.56 0.94 0.40
N ARG A 111 -11.37 -0.21 -0.27
CA ARG A 111 -10.28 -1.15 0.08
C ARG A 111 -8.90 -0.52 0.02
N TYR A 112 -8.60 0.25 -1.03
CA TYR A 112 -7.32 0.97 -1.12
C TYR A 112 -7.13 1.96 0.03
N ASN A 113 -8.18 2.70 0.38
CA ASN A 113 -8.11 3.65 1.48
C ASN A 113 -7.83 2.93 2.81
N LEU A 114 -8.48 1.79 3.06
CA LEU A 114 -8.23 0.97 4.26
C LEU A 114 -6.79 0.49 4.33
N PHE A 115 -6.21 0.01 3.23
CA PHE A 115 -4.82 -0.44 3.21
C PHE A 115 -3.83 0.70 3.45
N ILE A 116 -4.05 1.86 2.83
CA ILE A 116 -3.23 3.06 3.08
C ILE A 116 -3.31 3.45 4.56
N THR A 117 -4.50 3.44 5.16
CA THR A 117 -4.68 3.73 6.59
C THR A 117 -3.87 2.77 7.47
N VAL A 118 -3.90 1.46 7.19
CA VAL A 118 -3.10 0.48 7.96
C VAL A 118 -1.59 0.76 7.82
N VAL A 119 -1.11 1.02 6.61
CA VAL A 119 0.30 1.36 6.35
C VAL A 119 0.72 2.62 7.11
N VAL A 120 -0.11 3.67 7.08
CA VAL A 120 0.15 4.93 7.78
C VAL A 120 0.14 4.73 9.30
N CYS A 121 -0.88 4.06 9.84
CA CYS A 121 -0.98 3.83 11.28
C CYS A 121 0.19 3.00 11.81
N THR A 122 0.56 1.91 11.12
CA THR A 122 1.72 1.10 11.52
C THR A 122 3.03 1.88 11.43
N GLY A 123 3.20 2.73 10.42
CA GLY A 123 4.35 3.62 10.31
C GLY A 123 4.44 4.65 11.43
N ILE A 124 3.32 5.28 11.79
CA ILE A 124 3.24 6.24 12.91
C ILE A 124 3.62 5.56 14.22
N ILE A 125 3.08 4.38 14.50
CA ILE A 125 3.38 3.61 15.72
C ILE A 125 4.87 3.25 15.75
N ALA A 126 5.41 2.73 14.65
CA ALA A 126 6.81 2.36 14.53
C ALA A 126 7.78 3.53 14.74
N CYS A 127 7.38 4.73 14.33
CA CYS A 127 8.14 5.95 14.59
C CYS A 127 7.98 6.43 16.05
N THR A 128 6.77 6.40 16.60
CA THR A 128 6.46 7.12 17.86
C THR A 128 6.81 6.32 19.11
N VAL A 129 6.49 5.02 19.15
CA VAL A 129 6.66 4.18 20.34
C VAL A 129 8.10 4.13 20.85
N PRO A 130 9.13 3.97 20.00
CA PRO A 130 10.51 3.93 20.47
C PRO A 130 10.96 5.21 21.19
N PHE A 131 10.43 6.38 20.82
CA PHE A 131 10.74 7.63 21.50
C PHE A 131 9.98 7.82 22.81
N ILE A 132 8.79 7.21 22.94
CA ILE A 132 8.08 7.15 24.22
C ILE A 132 8.84 6.25 25.21
N LEU A 133 9.45 5.17 24.71
CA LEU A 133 10.25 4.23 25.51
C LEU A 133 11.66 4.73 25.84
N ARG A 134 12.17 5.71 25.07
CA ARG A 134 13.44 6.39 25.34
C ARG A 134 13.27 7.33 26.51
#